data_AF-A0A523DD57-F1
#
_entry.id   AF-A0A523DD57-F1
#
_cell.length_a   1.000
_cell.length_b   1.000
_cell.length_c   1.000
_cell.angle_alpha   90.00
_cell.angle_beta   90.00
_cell.angle_gamma   90.00
#
_symmetry.space_group_name_H-M   'P 1'
#
loop_
_entity.id
_entity.type
_entity.pdbx_description
1 polymer ?
#
loop_
_entity_poly.entity_id
_entity_poly.type
_entity_poly.pdbx_seq_one_letter_code
_entity_poly.pdbx_strand_id
1 'polypeptide(L)'
;MPEVVAHGRRPDLFGCGYCHLPNGFGRPENSSVVGLSVAYIVQQMADFKNGTRRSAEPDMGPPAAMIRVAQAATDEEVRVAAEYFASIPTAPWIRVVETETVPEIVVSRGMLVPVEGGETEPIGRRIIELPEDLARTELRDAASGFVAYVPRGSTARGEAIVEGETGAVACGVCHGSGLAGVGPVPALAGRSPSYTVRQLYDLQSGVRDGLWADLMKDVVATLSLDDMIAIAAYTASLDP
;
A
#
# COMPACT_ATOMS: atom_id res chain seq x y z
N MET A 1 12.26 -10.81 15.92
CA MET A 1 11.85 -9.41 15.64
C MET A 1 12.78 -8.47 16.40
N PRO A 2 13.41 -7.49 15.74
CA PRO A 2 14.28 -6.50 16.39
C PRO A 2 13.54 -5.57 17.36
N GLU A 3 14.29 -5.00 18.31
CA GLU A 3 13.75 -4.09 19.35
C GLU A 3 13.07 -2.85 18.75
N VAL A 4 13.68 -2.23 17.73
CA VAL A 4 13.10 -1.08 17.02
C VAL A 4 11.76 -1.40 16.36
N VAL A 5 11.55 -2.65 15.91
CA VAL A 5 10.29 -3.08 15.30
C VAL A 5 9.25 -3.39 16.37
N ALA A 6 9.66 -4.03 17.46
CA ALA A 6 8.79 -4.47 18.55
C ALA A 6 8.31 -3.32 19.44
N HIS A 7 9.23 -2.46 19.85
CA HIS A 7 9.03 -1.49 20.93
C HIS A 7 9.41 -0.06 20.53
N GLY A 8 10.29 0.10 19.54
CA GLY A 8 10.84 1.39 19.15
C GLY A 8 11.72 1.96 20.26
N ARG A 9 11.83 3.29 20.30
CA ARG A 9 12.57 4.03 21.33
C ARG A 9 11.68 5.13 21.89
N ARG A 10 10.84 4.77 22.85
CA ARG A 10 9.86 5.68 23.48
C ARG A 10 10.56 6.82 24.24
N PRO A 11 9.94 8.02 24.31
CA PRO A 11 8.65 8.39 23.71
C PRO A 11 8.74 8.76 22.22
N ASP A 12 9.95 8.93 21.70
CA ASP A 12 10.19 9.59 20.40
C ASP A 12 9.87 8.71 19.20
N LEU A 13 10.00 7.39 19.33
CA LEU A 13 9.85 6.42 18.24
C LEU A 13 8.95 5.26 18.67
N PHE A 14 7.79 5.13 18.00
CA PHE A 14 6.96 3.93 18.11
C PHE A 14 7.61 2.74 17.39
N GLY A 15 7.36 1.53 17.88
CA GLY A 15 7.79 0.32 17.19
C GLY A 15 7.13 0.21 15.80
N CYS A 16 7.92 -0.06 14.76
CA CYS A 16 7.42 -0.09 13.38
C CYS A 16 6.28 -1.12 13.19
N GLY A 17 6.36 -2.25 13.90
CA GLY A 17 5.35 -3.31 13.89
C GLY A 17 4.02 -2.91 14.55
N TYR A 18 3.93 -1.76 15.21
CA TYR A 18 2.66 -1.26 15.73
C TYR A 18 1.69 -0.87 14.61
N CYS A 19 2.17 -0.22 13.54
CA CYS A 19 1.33 0.16 12.40
C CYS A 19 1.40 -0.88 11.27
N HIS A 20 2.61 -1.36 10.94
CA HIS A 20 2.83 -2.29 9.84
C HIS A 20 2.60 -3.76 10.21
N LEU A 21 2.19 -4.02 11.45
CA LEU A 21 2.13 -5.36 12.06
C LEU A 21 3.52 -6.03 12.17
N PRO A 22 3.75 -6.93 13.14
CA PRO A 22 5.00 -7.68 13.24
C PRO A 22 5.31 -8.57 12.02
N ASN A 23 4.28 -8.98 11.28
CA ASN A 23 4.38 -9.73 10.04
C ASN A 23 4.59 -8.83 8.80
N GLY A 24 4.60 -7.50 8.97
CA GLY A 24 4.88 -6.52 7.91
C GLY A 24 3.77 -6.30 6.88
N PHE A 25 2.70 -7.11 6.85
CA PHE A 25 1.62 -6.98 5.87
C PHE A 25 0.75 -5.74 6.11
N GLY A 26 0.75 -5.22 7.33
CA GLY A 26 -0.02 -4.06 7.72
C GLY A 26 -1.52 -4.23 7.53
N ARG A 27 -2.20 -3.09 7.54
CA ARG A 27 -3.61 -2.93 7.18
C ARG A 27 -3.70 -1.98 5.99
N PRO A 28 -4.83 -1.91 5.26
CA PRO A 28 -4.98 -1.02 4.10
C PRO A 28 -4.52 0.42 4.36
N GLU A 29 -4.78 0.96 5.56
CA GLU A 29 -4.39 2.32 5.94
C GLU A 29 -2.86 2.51 6.10
N ASN A 30 -2.14 1.46 6.52
CA ASN A 30 -0.72 1.49 6.87
C ASN A 30 0.20 0.87 5.80
N SER A 31 -0.35 0.16 4.81
CA SER A 31 0.36 -0.54 3.73
C SER A 31 1.29 -1.67 4.19
N SER A 32 1.45 -2.65 3.30
CA SER A 32 2.44 -3.72 3.46
C SER A 32 3.86 -3.21 3.21
N VAL A 33 4.79 -3.61 4.07
CA VAL A 33 6.23 -3.43 3.89
C VAL A 33 6.94 -4.75 3.52
N VAL A 34 6.21 -5.86 3.47
CA VAL A 34 6.70 -7.15 2.96
C VAL A 34 6.92 -7.07 1.46
N GLY A 35 7.90 -7.81 0.96
CA GLY A 35 8.30 -7.82 -0.46
C GLY A 35 9.05 -6.55 -0.91
N LEU A 36 9.23 -5.57 -0.02
CA LEU A 36 10.05 -4.40 -0.32
C LEU A 36 11.52 -4.69 -0.03
N SER A 37 12.41 -4.19 -0.90
CA SER A 37 13.85 -4.30 -0.69
C SER A 37 14.31 -3.38 0.45
N VAL A 38 15.44 -3.75 1.07
CA VAL A 38 16.12 -2.89 2.06
C VAL A 38 16.40 -1.50 1.48
N ALA A 39 16.90 -1.45 0.24
CA ALA A 39 17.23 -0.20 -0.44
C ALA A 39 16.00 0.71 -0.61
N TYR A 40 14.86 0.14 -1.02
CA TYR A 40 13.63 0.92 -1.15
C TYR A 40 13.15 1.43 0.21
N ILE A 41 13.07 0.57 1.23
CA ILE A 41 12.61 0.97 2.58
C ILE A 41 13.48 2.11 3.14
N VAL A 42 14.80 1.98 3.07
CA VAL A 42 15.74 3.01 3.55
C VAL A 42 15.52 4.33 2.81
N GLN A 43 15.41 4.29 1.48
CA GLN A 43 15.17 5.49 0.69
C GLN A 43 13.82 6.14 1.03
N GLN A 44 12.76 5.35 1.18
CA GLN A 44 11.45 5.87 1.53
C GLN A 44 11.45 6.56 2.90
N MET A 45 12.20 6.03 3.87
CA MET A 45 12.37 6.68 5.17
C MET A 45 13.15 8.00 5.05
N ALA A 46 14.18 8.07 4.20
CA ALA A 46 14.88 9.31 3.91
C ALA A 46 13.96 10.36 3.27
N ASP A 47 13.11 9.95 2.31
CA ASP A 47 12.16 10.83 1.63
C ASP A 47 11.06 11.35 2.57
N PHE A 48 10.62 10.54 3.54
CA PHE A 48 9.72 11.01 4.61
C PHE A 48 10.44 11.99 5.56
N LYS A 49 11.68 11.66 5.96
CA LYS A 49 12.48 12.45 6.91
C LYS A 49 12.78 13.86 6.40
N ASN A 50 13.10 13.98 5.10
CA ASN A 50 13.38 15.27 4.45
C ASN A 50 12.10 15.99 3.95
N GLY A 51 10.93 15.36 4.10
CA GLY A 51 9.63 15.92 3.73
C GLY A 51 9.31 15.90 2.24
N THR A 52 10.12 15.25 1.39
CA THR A 52 9.83 15.10 -0.05
C THR A 52 8.70 14.11 -0.33
N ARG A 53 8.47 13.15 0.58
CA ARG A 53 7.32 12.25 0.50
C ARG A 53 6.20 12.68 1.46
N ARG A 54 5.08 13.13 0.90
CA ARG A 54 3.85 13.51 1.63
C ARG A 54 2.62 12.85 0.99
N SER A 55 1.46 13.11 1.60
CA SER A 55 0.14 12.72 1.11
C SER A 55 -0.57 13.93 0.53
N ALA A 56 -1.35 13.74 -0.55
CA ALA A 56 -2.20 14.78 -1.13
C ALA A 56 -3.35 15.18 -0.19
N GLU A 57 -3.74 14.27 0.71
CA GLU A 57 -4.58 14.56 1.87
C GLU A 57 -3.68 14.89 3.08
N PRO A 58 -3.48 16.18 3.43
CA PRO A 58 -2.55 16.59 4.48
C PRO A 58 -2.99 16.14 5.88
N ASP A 59 -4.28 15.96 6.11
CA ASP A 59 -4.82 15.56 7.41
C ASP A 59 -4.83 14.03 7.59
N MET A 60 -4.31 13.28 6.62
CA MET A 60 -4.27 11.82 6.68
C MET A 60 -3.31 11.34 7.79
N GLY A 61 -3.87 10.65 8.78
CA GLY A 61 -3.16 10.20 9.97
C GLY A 61 -1.92 9.33 9.70
N PRO A 62 -2.02 8.21 8.94
CA PRO A 62 -0.89 7.31 8.73
C PRO A 62 0.33 7.95 8.03
N PRO A 63 0.19 8.69 6.91
CA PRO A 63 1.33 9.43 6.33
C PRO A 63 1.96 10.43 7.30
N ALA A 64 1.15 11.20 8.02
CA ALA A 64 1.65 12.15 9.02
C ALA A 64 2.40 11.46 10.17
N ALA A 65 1.95 10.26 10.58
CA ALA A 65 2.65 9.45 11.56
C ALA A 65 3.99 8.94 11.02
N MET A 66 4.04 8.48 9.77
CA MET A 66 5.28 8.03 9.14
C MET A 66 6.32 9.14 9.01
N ILE A 67 5.92 10.38 8.70
CA ILE A 67 6.83 11.53 8.69
C ILE A 67 7.45 11.74 10.07
N ARG A 68 6.65 11.74 11.14
CA ARG A 68 7.16 11.88 12.52
C ARG A 68 8.11 10.75 12.90
N VAL A 69 7.75 9.51 12.57
CA VAL A 69 8.60 8.32 12.81
C VAL A 69 9.93 8.46 12.06
N ALA A 70 9.90 8.88 10.80
CA ALA A 70 11.12 9.06 10.00
C ALA A 70 12.02 10.18 10.52
N GLN A 71 11.43 11.26 11.03
CA GLN A 71 12.18 12.36 11.68
C GLN A 71 12.86 11.92 12.98
N ALA A 72 12.22 11.03 13.75
CA ALA A 72 12.75 10.54 15.03
C ALA A 72 13.75 9.38 14.89
N ALA A 73 13.63 8.57 13.83
CA ALA A 73 14.45 7.39 13.61
C ALA A 73 15.89 7.73 13.18
N THR A 74 16.84 7.01 13.75
CA THR A 74 18.23 6.98 13.30
C THR A 74 18.38 6.09 12.07
N ASP A 75 19.44 6.31 11.29
CA ASP A 75 19.67 5.56 10.06
C ASP A 75 19.93 4.06 10.36
N GLU A 76 20.54 3.75 11.51
CA GLU A 76 20.74 2.37 11.97
C GLU A 76 19.42 1.70 12.37
N GLU A 77 18.54 2.41 13.09
CA GLU A 77 17.19 1.92 13.43
C GLU A 77 16.38 1.61 12.15
N VAL A 78 16.46 2.48 11.14
CA VAL A 78 15.84 2.26 9.82
C VAL A 78 16.43 1.04 9.13
N ARG A 79 17.77 0.91 9.09
CA ARG A 79 18.45 -0.22 8.44
C ARG A 79 18.04 -1.56 9.07
N VAL A 80 18.04 -1.65 10.39
CA VAL A 80 17.65 -2.86 11.13
C VAL A 80 16.18 -3.23 10.87
N ALA A 81 15.28 -2.25 10.85
CA ALA A 81 13.88 -2.49 10.52
C ALA A 81 13.69 -2.92 9.06
N ALA A 82 14.41 -2.29 8.13
CA ALA A 82 14.36 -2.61 6.70
C ALA A 82 14.84 -4.04 6.42
N GLU A 83 15.94 -4.47 7.04
CA GLU A 83 16.44 -5.85 6.93
C GLU A 83 15.45 -6.87 7.49
N TYR A 84 14.81 -6.54 8.61
CA TYR A 84 13.77 -7.41 9.18
C TYR A 84 12.58 -7.57 8.23
N PHE A 85 11.96 -6.48 7.77
CA PHE A 85 10.78 -6.58 6.92
C PHE A 85 11.08 -7.17 5.54
N ALA A 86 12.24 -6.85 4.95
CA ALA A 86 12.67 -7.44 3.68
C ALA A 86 12.96 -8.95 3.78
N SER A 87 13.22 -9.47 4.98
CA SER A 87 13.42 -10.91 5.22
C SER A 87 12.13 -11.71 5.36
N ILE A 88 10.98 -11.05 5.51
CA ILE A 88 9.69 -11.72 5.67
C ILE A 88 9.24 -12.26 4.31
N PRO A 89 8.87 -13.55 4.19
CA PRO A 89 8.32 -14.10 2.95
C PRO A 89 7.04 -13.38 2.52
N THR A 90 6.89 -13.15 1.22
CA THR A 90 5.62 -12.71 0.64
C THR A 90 4.58 -13.82 0.76
N ALA A 91 3.32 -13.41 0.88
CA ALA A 91 2.17 -14.30 0.87
C ALA A 91 0.94 -13.50 0.43
N PRO A 92 -0.07 -14.16 -0.16
CA PRO A 92 -1.36 -13.52 -0.41
C PRO A 92 -1.96 -12.97 0.88
N TRP A 93 -2.23 -11.66 0.89
CA TRP A 93 -2.84 -10.96 2.02
C TRP A 93 -4.17 -10.29 1.68
N ILE A 94 -4.36 -9.96 0.41
CA ILE A 94 -5.54 -9.29 -0.12
C ILE A 94 -6.14 -10.16 -1.20
N ARG A 95 -7.43 -10.41 -1.11
CA ARG A 95 -8.21 -11.09 -2.14
C ARG A 95 -9.05 -10.06 -2.89
N VAL A 96 -8.80 -9.91 -4.18
CA VAL A 96 -9.55 -8.98 -5.04
C VAL A 96 -10.87 -9.62 -5.49
N VAL A 97 -11.97 -8.87 -5.40
CA VAL A 97 -13.30 -9.28 -5.85
C VAL A 97 -13.90 -8.17 -6.74
N GLU A 98 -14.11 -8.50 -8.01
CA GLU A 98 -14.82 -7.62 -8.93
C GLU A 98 -16.34 -7.71 -8.73
N THR A 99 -16.98 -6.56 -8.54
CA THR A 99 -18.42 -6.50 -8.26
C THR A 99 -19.09 -5.26 -8.85
N GLU A 100 -20.42 -5.32 -8.96
CA GLU A 100 -21.27 -4.17 -9.28
C GLU A 100 -21.80 -3.49 -8.00
N THR A 101 -21.92 -4.25 -6.91
CA THR A 101 -22.45 -3.79 -5.63
C THR A 101 -21.60 -4.27 -4.46
N VAL A 102 -21.63 -3.53 -3.36
CA VAL A 102 -20.97 -3.85 -2.09
C VAL A 102 -22.01 -3.84 -0.97
N PRO A 103 -21.79 -4.55 0.14
CA PRO A 103 -22.62 -4.36 1.32
C PRO A 103 -22.53 -2.90 1.78
N GLU A 104 -23.59 -2.40 2.42
CA GLU A 104 -23.51 -1.15 3.16
C GLU A 104 -22.36 -1.22 4.18
N ILE A 105 -21.55 -0.16 4.22
CA ILE A 105 -20.34 -0.10 5.04
C ILE A 105 -20.40 1.04 6.03
N VAL A 106 -19.80 0.82 7.20
CA VAL A 106 -19.55 1.85 8.20
C VAL A 106 -18.09 1.86 8.61
N VAL A 107 -17.63 2.98 9.14
CA VAL A 107 -16.30 3.06 9.75
C VAL A 107 -16.41 2.61 11.21
N SER A 108 -15.74 1.51 11.55
CA SER A 108 -15.61 1.03 12.93
C SER A 108 -14.14 0.87 13.27
N ARG A 109 -13.69 1.51 14.37
CA ARG A 109 -12.30 1.49 14.83
C ARG A 109 -11.26 1.78 13.74
N GLY A 110 -11.59 2.69 12.82
CA GLY A 110 -10.71 3.10 11.71
C GLY A 110 -10.67 2.14 10.52
N MET A 111 -11.54 1.14 10.48
CA MET A 111 -11.67 0.19 9.36
C MET A 111 -13.07 0.26 8.76
N LEU A 112 -13.17 -0.04 7.47
CA LEU A 112 -14.46 -0.27 6.82
C LEU A 112 -14.96 -1.66 7.23
N VAL A 113 -16.21 -1.72 7.69
CA VAL A 113 -16.87 -2.97 8.07
C VAL A 113 -18.28 -3.03 7.48
N PRO A 114 -18.75 -4.20 7.06
CA PRO A 114 -20.12 -4.34 6.56
C PRO A 114 -21.12 -4.14 7.70
N VAL A 115 -22.25 -3.49 7.40
CA VAL A 115 -23.40 -3.41 8.32
C VAL A 115 -24.08 -4.77 8.36
N GLU A 116 -24.19 -5.37 9.54
CA GLU A 116 -24.85 -6.66 9.71
C GLU A 116 -26.35 -6.54 9.35
N GLY A 117 -26.79 -7.36 8.40
CA GLY A 117 -28.16 -7.28 7.87
C GLY A 117 -28.44 -6.06 6.98
N GLY A 118 -27.41 -5.28 6.62
CA GLY A 118 -27.54 -4.11 5.75
C GLY A 118 -27.86 -4.48 4.29
N GLU A 119 -28.34 -3.49 3.54
CA GLU A 119 -28.58 -3.63 2.11
C GLU A 119 -27.25 -3.61 1.31
N THR A 120 -27.33 -3.81 -0.01
CA THR A 120 -26.19 -3.60 -0.90
C THR A 120 -26.34 -2.32 -1.69
N GLU A 121 -25.23 -1.63 -1.96
CA GLU A 121 -25.19 -0.40 -2.75
C GLU A 121 -24.25 -0.51 -3.96
N PRO A 122 -24.48 0.24 -5.06
CA PRO A 122 -23.60 0.21 -6.23
C PRO A 122 -22.17 0.63 -5.91
N ILE A 123 -21.16 -0.14 -6.32
CA ILE A 123 -19.76 0.17 -5.99
C ILE A 123 -19.26 1.44 -6.68
N GLY A 124 -19.73 1.74 -7.90
CA GLY A 124 -19.29 2.91 -8.67
C GLY A 124 -17.78 2.88 -8.94
N ARG A 125 -17.08 3.98 -8.66
CA ARG A 125 -15.61 4.12 -8.83
C ARG A 125 -14.83 3.87 -7.53
N ARG A 126 -15.37 3.05 -6.62
CA ARG A 126 -14.81 2.87 -5.27
C ARG A 126 -14.02 1.57 -5.19
N ILE A 127 -12.95 1.62 -4.40
CA ILE A 127 -12.25 0.44 -3.90
C ILE A 127 -12.61 0.32 -2.42
N ILE A 128 -13.21 -0.80 -2.03
CA ILE A 128 -13.64 -1.05 -0.65
C ILE A 128 -12.83 -2.22 -0.09
N GLU A 129 -11.96 -1.95 0.88
CA GLU A 129 -11.16 -2.99 1.56
C GLU A 129 -11.76 -3.30 2.93
N LEU A 130 -12.21 -4.54 3.11
CA LEU A 130 -12.83 -5.06 4.34
C LEU A 130 -11.98 -6.18 4.94
N PRO A 131 -11.95 -6.35 6.27
CA PRO A 131 -11.31 -7.52 6.87
C PRO A 131 -12.07 -8.79 6.47
N GLU A 132 -11.35 -9.88 6.20
CA GLU A 132 -12.00 -11.19 5.99
C GLU A 132 -12.67 -11.70 7.27
N ASP A 133 -12.05 -11.44 8.42
CA ASP A 133 -12.57 -11.71 9.75
C ASP A 133 -12.29 -10.50 10.66
N LEU A 134 -13.36 -9.79 11.04
CA LEU A 134 -13.24 -8.59 11.86
C LEU A 134 -12.65 -8.89 13.24
N ALA A 135 -13.09 -9.98 13.89
CA ALA A 135 -12.66 -10.32 15.25
C ALA A 135 -11.16 -10.67 15.26
N ARG A 136 -10.68 -11.46 14.29
CA ARG A 136 -9.25 -11.78 14.14
C ARG A 136 -8.44 -10.53 13.78
N THR A 137 -8.96 -9.66 12.93
CA THR A 137 -8.30 -8.40 12.56
C THR A 137 -8.15 -7.46 13.76
N GLU A 138 -9.17 -7.34 14.62
CA GLU A 138 -9.12 -6.57 15.87
C GLU A 138 -8.07 -7.11 16.84
N LEU A 139 -7.91 -8.43 16.90
CA LEU A 139 -6.85 -9.11 17.66
C LEU A 139 -5.46 -9.00 17.01
N ARG A 140 -5.35 -8.36 15.84
CA ARG A 140 -4.11 -8.20 15.06
C ARG A 140 -3.49 -9.55 14.68
N ASP A 141 -4.35 -10.52 14.36
CA ASP A 141 -3.95 -11.85 13.89
C ASP A 141 -3.15 -11.75 12.59
N ALA A 142 -1.95 -12.32 12.60
CA ALA A 142 -1.00 -12.30 11.50
C ALA A 142 -1.42 -13.16 10.29
N ALA A 143 -2.54 -13.88 10.38
CA ALA A 143 -3.10 -14.73 9.34
C ALA A 143 -4.54 -14.32 8.96
N SER A 144 -4.95 -13.08 9.26
CA SER A 144 -6.26 -12.52 8.87
C SER A 144 -6.07 -11.43 7.82
N GLY A 145 -6.36 -11.77 6.56
CA GLY A 145 -6.23 -10.88 5.42
C GLY A 145 -7.45 -9.98 5.20
N PHE A 146 -7.50 -9.40 4.00
CA PHE A 146 -8.53 -8.45 3.58
C PHE A 146 -9.15 -8.86 2.24
N VAL A 147 -10.42 -8.50 2.04
CA VAL A 147 -11.08 -8.53 0.74
C VAL A 147 -11.08 -7.12 0.17
N ALA A 148 -10.59 -6.96 -1.05
CA ALA A 148 -10.68 -5.73 -1.79
C ALA A 148 -11.77 -5.85 -2.87
N TYR A 149 -12.91 -5.20 -2.65
CA TYR A 149 -13.94 -5.06 -3.66
C TYR A 149 -13.56 -3.93 -4.62
N VAL A 150 -13.59 -4.22 -5.91
CA VAL A 150 -13.25 -3.29 -6.99
C VAL A 150 -14.34 -3.31 -8.07
N PRO A 151 -14.47 -2.25 -8.88
CA PRO A 151 -15.47 -2.22 -9.95
C PRO A 151 -15.22 -3.34 -10.95
N ARG A 152 -16.30 -3.92 -11.50
CA ARG A 152 -16.19 -5.00 -12.49
C ARG A 152 -15.36 -4.60 -13.71
N GLY A 153 -14.49 -5.49 -14.18
CA GLY A 153 -13.60 -5.26 -15.31
C GLY A 153 -12.36 -4.41 -15.00
N SER A 154 -12.15 -4.00 -13.75
CA SER A 154 -10.97 -3.24 -13.34
C SER A 154 -9.67 -4.02 -13.52
N THR A 155 -9.67 -5.33 -13.23
CA THR A 155 -8.49 -6.19 -13.35
C THR A 155 -8.05 -6.35 -14.80
N ALA A 156 -8.98 -6.64 -15.71
CA ALA A 156 -8.68 -6.77 -17.14
C ALA A 156 -8.20 -5.43 -17.74
N ARG A 157 -8.81 -4.30 -17.37
CA ARG A 157 -8.32 -2.99 -17.79
C ARG A 157 -6.94 -2.69 -17.22
N GLY A 158 -6.71 -3.05 -15.96
CA GLY A 158 -5.45 -2.85 -15.26
C GLY A 158 -4.31 -3.63 -15.91
N GLU A 159 -4.56 -4.88 -16.26
CA GLU A 159 -3.62 -5.74 -17.00
C GLU A 159 -3.19 -5.08 -18.31
N ALA A 160 -4.14 -4.65 -19.15
CA ALA A 160 -3.85 -4.00 -20.42
C ALA A 160 -2.98 -2.73 -20.25
N ILE A 161 -3.19 -1.95 -19.19
CA ILE A 161 -2.36 -0.77 -18.90
C ILE A 161 -0.97 -1.18 -18.42
N VAL A 162 -0.90 -2.15 -17.50
CA VAL A 162 0.36 -2.60 -16.88
C VAL A 162 1.28 -3.29 -17.89
N GLU A 163 0.72 -4.04 -18.84
CA GLU A 163 1.44 -4.68 -19.94
C GLU A 163 1.76 -3.71 -21.10
N GLY A 164 1.30 -2.45 -21.02
CA GLY A 164 1.60 -1.41 -22.00
C GLY A 164 0.77 -1.48 -23.29
N GLU A 165 -0.32 -2.24 -23.31
CA GLU A 165 -1.21 -2.39 -24.46
C GLU A 165 -1.96 -1.09 -24.82
N THR A 166 -2.07 -0.18 -23.86
CA THR A 166 -2.71 1.14 -24.03
C THR A 166 -1.75 2.22 -24.57
N GLY A 167 -0.50 1.86 -24.88
CA GLY A 167 0.54 2.79 -25.34
C GLY A 167 1.35 3.42 -24.20
N ALA A 168 1.05 3.10 -22.95
CA ALA A 168 1.89 3.41 -21.80
C ALA A 168 3.14 2.50 -21.77
N VAL A 169 4.21 2.95 -21.12
CA VAL A 169 5.36 2.08 -20.85
C VAL A 169 4.92 0.97 -19.91
N ALA A 170 5.13 -0.29 -20.30
CA ALA A 170 4.79 -1.44 -19.49
C ALA A 170 5.49 -1.35 -18.12
N CYS A 171 4.74 -1.53 -17.03
CA CYS A 171 5.26 -1.29 -15.67
C CYS A 171 6.38 -2.26 -15.32
N GLY A 172 6.33 -3.49 -15.85
CA GLY A 172 7.35 -4.52 -15.65
C GLY A 172 8.74 -4.16 -16.18
N VAL A 173 8.86 -3.17 -17.08
CA VAL A 173 10.16 -2.65 -17.54
C VAL A 173 10.98 -2.10 -16.37
N CYS A 174 10.33 -1.44 -15.42
CA CYS A 174 10.98 -0.87 -14.25
C CYS A 174 10.74 -1.71 -13.00
N HIS A 175 9.52 -2.19 -12.80
CA HIS A 175 9.10 -2.94 -11.60
C HIS A 175 9.45 -4.43 -11.66
N GLY A 176 10.16 -4.88 -12.71
CA GLY A 176 10.63 -6.25 -12.84
C GLY A 176 9.55 -7.24 -13.26
N SER A 177 9.98 -8.49 -13.48
CA SER A 177 9.09 -9.60 -13.83
C SER A 177 8.09 -9.87 -12.69
N GLY A 178 6.83 -10.09 -13.04
CA GLY A 178 5.74 -10.27 -12.07
C GLY A 178 5.51 -9.05 -11.17
N LEU A 179 6.10 -7.89 -11.48
CA LEU A 179 6.10 -6.69 -10.64
C LEU A 179 6.70 -6.92 -9.24
N ALA A 180 7.71 -7.81 -9.14
CA ALA A 180 8.38 -8.16 -7.88
C ALA A 180 9.36 -7.09 -7.36
N GLY A 181 9.59 -6.01 -8.12
CA GLY A 181 10.53 -4.95 -7.78
C GLY A 181 11.99 -5.32 -8.06
N VAL A 182 12.84 -4.30 -8.19
CA VAL A 182 14.28 -4.45 -8.44
C VAL A 182 15.04 -3.32 -7.76
N GLY A 183 15.97 -3.64 -6.84
CA GLY A 183 16.79 -2.63 -6.18
C GLY A 183 15.94 -1.55 -5.49
N PRO A 184 16.08 -0.25 -5.83
CA PRO A 184 15.26 0.82 -5.27
C PRO A 184 13.86 0.95 -5.90
N VAL A 185 13.50 0.12 -6.89
CA VAL A 185 12.16 0.10 -7.48
C VAL A 185 11.30 -0.91 -6.72
N PRO A 186 10.13 -0.51 -6.17
CA PRO A 186 9.35 -1.36 -5.29
C PRO A 186 8.59 -2.47 -6.04
N ALA A 187 8.36 -3.58 -5.33
CA ALA A 187 7.35 -4.56 -5.70
C ALA A 187 5.96 -3.90 -5.70
N LEU A 188 5.10 -4.31 -6.65
CA LEU A 188 3.70 -3.86 -6.75
C LEU A 188 2.69 -4.98 -6.57
N ALA A 189 3.07 -6.24 -6.86
CA ALA A 189 2.20 -7.39 -6.74
C ALA A 189 1.66 -7.57 -5.31
N GLY A 190 0.38 -7.92 -5.20
CA GLY A 190 -0.31 -8.19 -3.93
C GLY A 190 -0.45 -7.00 -2.98
N ARG A 191 -0.15 -5.77 -3.42
CA ARG A 191 -0.29 -4.57 -2.56
C ARG A 191 -1.74 -4.13 -2.45
N SER A 192 -2.06 -3.47 -1.33
CA SER A 192 -3.37 -2.83 -1.12
C SER A 192 -3.75 -1.92 -2.30
N PRO A 193 -4.93 -2.11 -2.90
CA PRO A 193 -5.36 -1.28 -4.01
C PRO A 193 -5.65 0.17 -3.59
N SER A 194 -6.22 0.43 -2.41
CA SER A 194 -6.38 1.83 -1.94
C SER A 194 -5.04 2.51 -1.70
N TYR A 195 -4.05 1.78 -1.16
CA TYR A 195 -2.68 2.28 -1.05
C TYR A 195 -2.11 2.63 -2.42
N THR A 196 -2.25 1.73 -3.40
CA THR A 196 -1.69 1.89 -4.74
C THR A 196 -2.29 3.10 -5.45
N VAL A 197 -3.62 3.28 -5.41
CA VAL A 197 -4.27 4.50 -5.95
C VAL A 197 -3.73 5.76 -5.27
N ARG A 198 -3.65 5.77 -3.93
CA ARG A 198 -3.08 6.91 -3.19
C ARG A 198 -1.65 7.21 -3.65
N GLN A 199 -0.81 6.20 -3.84
CA GLN A 199 0.56 6.41 -4.28
C GLN A 199 0.65 6.99 -5.70
N LEU A 200 -0.17 6.49 -6.62
CA LEU A 200 -0.24 7.03 -7.99
C LEU A 200 -0.72 8.48 -7.99
N TYR A 201 -1.72 8.80 -7.17
CA TYR A 201 -2.25 10.15 -7.03
C TYR A 201 -1.26 11.11 -6.35
N ASP A 202 -0.57 10.67 -5.30
CA ASP A 202 0.46 11.46 -4.62
C ASP A 202 1.64 11.78 -5.56
N LEU A 203 2.03 10.81 -6.41
CA LEU A 203 3.04 11.03 -7.46
C LEU A 203 2.54 12.01 -8.52
N GLN A 204 1.30 11.83 -8.99
CA GLN A 204 0.70 12.68 -10.03
C GLN A 204 0.54 14.13 -9.58
N SER A 205 0.20 14.35 -8.31
CA SER A 205 0.09 15.68 -7.71
C SER A 205 1.44 16.29 -7.32
N GLY A 206 2.53 15.52 -7.37
CA GLY A 206 3.88 15.97 -7.03
C GLY A 206 4.15 16.14 -5.54
N VAL A 207 3.22 15.74 -4.67
CA VAL A 207 3.43 15.77 -3.21
C VAL A 207 4.25 14.59 -2.70
N ARG A 208 4.31 13.50 -3.49
CA ARG A 208 5.31 12.45 -3.35
C ARG A 208 6.41 12.68 -4.38
N ASP A 209 7.48 13.26 -3.91
CA ASP A 209 8.73 13.49 -4.64
C ASP A 209 9.86 12.65 -4.00
N GLY A 210 11.09 12.86 -4.45
CA GLY A 210 12.27 12.20 -3.90
C GLY A 210 13.15 11.58 -4.99
N LEU A 211 14.26 10.97 -4.59
CA LEU A 211 15.35 10.59 -5.50
C LEU A 211 14.90 9.74 -6.70
N TRP A 212 13.93 8.83 -6.50
CA TRP A 212 13.44 7.92 -7.53
C TRP A 212 12.00 8.24 -8.00
N ALA A 213 11.34 9.23 -7.39
CA ALA A 213 9.98 9.60 -7.76
C ALA A 213 9.90 10.23 -9.16
N ASP A 214 10.99 10.89 -9.60
CA ASP A 214 11.11 11.47 -10.93
C ASP A 214 10.84 10.47 -12.06
N LEU A 215 11.24 9.21 -11.88
CA LEU A 215 11.02 8.15 -12.88
C LEU A 215 9.53 7.85 -13.11
N MET A 216 8.68 8.15 -12.13
CA MET A 216 7.24 7.91 -12.22
C MET A 216 6.47 9.12 -12.76
N LYS A 217 7.06 10.33 -12.81
CA LYS A 217 6.35 11.57 -13.16
C LYS A 217 5.65 11.47 -14.52
N ASP A 218 6.37 11.03 -15.54
CA ASP A 218 5.81 10.88 -16.89
C ASP A 218 4.79 9.73 -16.96
N VAL A 219 5.02 8.65 -16.21
CA VAL A 219 4.11 7.48 -16.15
C VAL A 219 2.75 7.88 -15.58
N VAL A 220 2.74 8.66 -14.50
CA VAL A 220 1.49 9.04 -13.82
C VAL A 220 0.81 10.25 -14.45
N ALA A 221 1.51 11.07 -15.22
CA ALA A 221 0.99 12.33 -15.77
C ALA A 221 -0.29 12.17 -16.59
N THR A 222 -0.44 11.05 -17.30
CA THR A 222 -1.58 10.78 -18.19
C THR A 222 -2.63 9.86 -17.59
N LEU A 223 -2.41 9.33 -16.38
CA LEU A 223 -3.35 8.39 -15.77
C LEU A 223 -4.63 9.11 -15.32
N SER A 224 -5.77 8.64 -15.81
CA SER A 224 -7.04 9.00 -15.20
C SER A 224 -7.22 8.28 -13.87
N LEU A 225 -8.16 8.75 -13.04
CA LEU A 225 -8.50 8.03 -11.81
C LEU A 225 -9.04 6.61 -12.10
N ASP A 226 -9.69 6.37 -13.25
CA ASP A 226 -10.11 5.01 -13.63
C ASP A 226 -8.92 4.12 -13.98
N ASP A 227 -7.88 4.68 -14.58
CA ASP A 227 -6.64 3.95 -14.85
C ASP A 227 -5.94 3.60 -13.55
N MET A 228 -5.87 4.53 -12.60
CA MET A 228 -5.29 4.26 -11.27
C MET A 228 -6.05 3.16 -10.53
N ILE A 229 -7.39 3.18 -10.55
CA ILE A 229 -8.23 2.13 -9.95
C ILE A 229 -7.98 0.78 -10.63
N ALA A 230 -7.92 0.77 -11.96
CA ALA A 230 -7.69 -0.45 -12.73
C ALA A 230 -6.30 -1.06 -12.48
N ILE A 231 -5.25 -0.23 -12.55
CA ILE A 231 -3.88 -0.63 -12.20
C ILE A 231 -3.85 -1.21 -10.79
N ALA A 232 -4.41 -0.49 -9.81
CA ALA A 232 -4.42 -0.94 -8.43
C ALA A 232 -5.17 -2.27 -8.23
N ALA A 233 -6.30 -2.46 -8.90
CA ALA A 233 -7.06 -3.70 -8.87
C ALA A 233 -6.25 -4.88 -9.44
N TYR A 234 -5.60 -4.70 -10.58
CA TYR A 234 -4.78 -5.74 -11.21
C TYR A 234 -3.53 -6.06 -10.38
N THR A 235 -2.75 -5.06 -9.97
CA THR A 235 -1.53 -5.33 -9.18
C THR A 235 -1.85 -6.00 -7.86
N ALA A 236 -2.99 -5.66 -7.23
CA ALA A 236 -3.46 -6.32 -6.01
C ALA A 236 -3.90 -7.77 -6.22
N SER A 237 -4.32 -8.16 -7.43
CA SER A 237 -4.76 -9.52 -7.73
C SER A 237 -3.60 -10.46 -8.10
N LEU A 238 -2.39 -9.94 -8.29
CA LEU A 238 -1.20 -10.75 -8.55
C LEU A 238 -0.70 -11.45 -7.29
N ASP A 239 -0.08 -12.60 -7.49
CA ASP A 239 0.64 -13.33 -6.43
C ASP A 239 1.94 -12.57 -6.09
N PRO A 240 2.21 -12.24 -4.81
CA PRO A 240 3.31 -11.36 -4.40
C PRO A 240 4.68 -12.04 -4.26
#